data_AF-A0A1B6EER8-F1
#
_entry.id   AF-A0A1B6EER8-F1
#
_cell.length_a   1.000
_cell.length_b   1.000
_cell.length_c   1.000
_cell.angle_alpha   90.00
_cell.angle_beta   90.00
_cell.angle_gamma   90.00
#
_symmetry.space_group_name_H-M   'P 1'
#
loop_
_entity.id
_entity.type
_entity.pdbx_description
1 polymer ?
#
loop_
_entity_poly.entity_id
_entity_poly.type
_entity_poly.pdbx_seq_one_letter_code
_entity_poly.pdbx_strand_id
1 'polypeptide(L)'
;HHGVLKENSSITKLRNVFDASCKTGVSLNDVLLTGRKLQTNICDILLYCRSHNIVFCCDIRQMYRQIRVHPDDRKFQLVLWHDHSDETLSIYQLNTVTYGMNTSPYLAIKTLY
;
A
#
# COMPACT_ATOMS: atom_id res chain seq x y z
N HIS A 1 7.58 -4.86 11.62
CA HIS A 1 6.64 -3.75 11.38
C HIS A 1 6.64 -2.84 12.59
N HIS A 2 6.53 -1.51 12.41
CA HIS A 2 6.45 -0.56 13.53
C HIS A 2 5.13 0.20 13.44
N GLY A 3 4.41 0.27 14.56
CA GLY A 3 3.19 1.06 14.67
C GLY A 3 3.55 2.53 14.93
N VAL A 4 3.08 3.44 14.08
CA VAL A 4 3.25 4.88 14.34
C VAL A 4 2.02 5.38 15.10
N LEU A 5 2.23 5.75 16.37
CA LEU A 5 1.23 6.43 17.18
C LEU A 5 1.36 7.94 17.00
N LYS A 6 0.23 8.63 16.85
CA LYS A 6 0.18 10.10 16.77
C LYS A 6 -0.61 10.59 17.98
N GLU A 7 0.09 11.00 19.02
CA GLU A 7 -0.47 11.29 20.35
C GLU A 7 -1.42 12.51 20.36
N ASN A 8 -1.31 13.41 19.37
CA ASN A 8 -2.07 14.67 19.33
C ASN A 8 -3.39 14.61 18.52
N SER A 9 -4.00 13.43 18.34
CA SER A 9 -5.25 13.27 17.60
C SER A 9 -6.34 12.69 18.50
N SER A 10 -7.52 13.30 18.50
CA SER A 10 -8.71 12.87 19.28
C SER A 10 -9.20 11.45 18.97
N ILE A 11 -8.66 10.80 17.94
CA ILE A 11 -8.83 9.38 17.64
C ILE A 11 -7.42 8.84 17.36
N THR A 12 -6.78 8.20 18.33
CA THR A 12 -5.44 7.63 18.21
C THR A 12 -5.46 6.40 17.30
N LYS A 13 -5.64 6.62 15.99
CA LYS A 13 -5.71 5.54 15.01
C LYS A 13 -4.28 5.07 14.73
N LEU A 14 -3.91 3.94 15.33
CA LEU A 14 -2.66 3.24 15.04
C LEU A 14 -2.53 3.08 13.52
N ARG A 15 -1.42 3.58 12.96
CA ARG A 15 -1.10 3.42 11.54
C ARG A 15 -0.04 2.33 11.41
N ASN A 16 -0.45 1.19 10.84
CA ASN A 16 0.48 0.13 10.50
C ASN A 16 1.29 0.54 9.26
N VAL A 17 2.60 0.62 9.41
CA VAL A 17 3.53 0.87 8.30
C VAL A 17 4.11 -0.46 7.83
N PHE A 18 3.91 -0.77 6.55
CA PHE A 18 4.48 -1.95 5.92
C PHE A 18 5.78 -1.58 5.21
N ASP A 19 6.90 -2.09 5.71
CA ASP A 19 8.22 -1.83 5.15
C ASP A 19 8.65 -3.03 4.29
N ALA A 20 8.33 -2.96 3.00
CA ALA A 20 8.78 -3.94 2.01
C ALA A 20 10.21 -3.65 1.49
N SER A 21 10.86 -2.59 1.98
CA SER A 21 12.23 -2.20 1.64
C SER A 21 13.27 -2.63 2.69
N CYS A 22 12.83 -3.14 3.84
CA CYS A 22 13.71 -3.69 4.85
C CYS A 22 14.52 -4.86 4.27
N LYS A 23 15.84 -4.83 4.50
CA LYS A 23 16.79 -5.80 3.92
C LYS A 23 17.24 -6.78 4.98
N THR A 24 16.96 -8.06 4.76
CA THR A 24 17.56 -9.20 5.47
C THR A 24 18.40 -10.04 4.50
N GLY A 25 19.19 -9.36 3.67
CA GLY A 25 19.83 -9.89 2.46
C GLY A 25 19.33 -9.14 1.22
N VAL A 26 18.15 -9.52 0.72
CA VAL A 26 17.38 -8.79 -0.30
C VAL A 26 16.04 -8.35 0.29
N SER A 27 15.55 -7.17 -0.08
CA SER A 27 14.20 -6.74 0.33
C SER A 27 13.14 -7.31 -0.62
N LEU A 28 11.89 -7.36 -0.17
CA LEU A 28 10.77 -7.77 -1.03
C LEU A 28 10.68 -6.85 -2.27
N ASN A 29 10.90 -5.55 -2.09
CA ASN A 29 10.91 -4.57 -3.18
C ASN A 29 12.05 -4.76 -4.19
N ASP A 30 13.16 -5.41 -3.80
CA ASP A 30 14.25 -5.73 -4.73
C ASP A 30 13.90 -6.89 -5.68
N VAL A 31 12.98 -7.76 -5.26
CA VAL A 31 12.60 -8.99 -6.00
C VAL A 31 11.31 -8.78 -6.80
N LEU A 32 10.43 -7.89 -6.34
CA LEU A 32 9.15 -7.62 -7.00
C LEU A 32 9.33 -6.89 -8.35
N LEU A 33 8.66 -7.41 -9.39
CA LEU A 33 8.60 -6.75 -10.68
C LEU A 33 7.63 -5.55 -10.63
N THR A 34 8.17 -4.36 -10.40
CA THR A 34 7.44 -3.08 -10.24
C THR A 34 6.35 -2.82 -11.29
N GLY A 35 6.56 -3.29 -12.54
CA GLY A 35 5.68 -3.01 -13.67
C GLY A 35 5.94 -1.65 -14.31
N ARG A 36 5.27 -1.37 -15.43
CA ARG A 36 5.42 -0.10 -16.16
C ARG A 36 4.73 1.04 -15.40
N LYS A 37 5.27 2.25 -15.47
CA LYS A 37 4.56 3.46 -15.02
C LYS A 37 3.28 3.66 -15.83
N LEU A 38 2.11 3.62 -15.16
CA LEU A 38 0.79 3.84 -15.78
C LEU A 38 0.15 5.17 -15.35
N GLN A 39 0.76 5.89 -14.40
CA GLN A 39 0.28 7.19 -13.94
C GLN A 39 0.34 8.21 -15.07
N THR A 40 -0.81 8.82 -15.38
CA THR A 40 -0.88 10.01 -16.22
C THR A 40 -0.06 11.14 -15.60
N ASN A 41 0.60 11.95 -16.43
CA ASN A 41 1.36 13.09 -15.94
C ASN A 41 0.40 14.08 -15.24
N ILE A 42 0.80 14.56 -14.07
CA ILE A 42 0.00 15.52 -13.31
C ILE A 42 -0.25 16.81 -14.08
N CYS A 43 0.70 17.27 -14.91
CA CYS A 43 0.53 18.44 -15.75
C CYS A 43 -0.60 18.24 -16.77
N ASP A 44 -0.70 17.06 -17.37
CA ASP A 44 -1.76 16.74 -18.34
C ASP A 44 -3.13 16.72 -17.65
N ILE A 45 -3.20 16.13 -16.46
CA ILE A 45 -4.42 16.14 -15.63
C ILE A 45 -4.83 17.58 -15.30
N LEU A 46 -3.88 18.42 -14.87
CA LEU A 46 -4.16 19.81 -14.53
C LEU A 46 -4.61 20.64 -15.74
N LEU A 47 -3.99 20.45 -16.90
CA LEU A 47 -4.40 21.11 -18.15
C LEU A 47 -5.81 20.67 -18.57
N TYR A 48 -6.12 19.38 -18.48
CA TYR A 48 -7.47 18.86 -18.73
C TYR A 48 -8.50 19.47 -17.78
N CYS A 49 -8.19 19.55 -16.48
CA CYS A 49 -9.09 20.17 -15.52
C CYS A 49 -9.32 21.66 -15.81
N ARG A 50 -8.30 22.37 -16.30
CA ARG A 50 -8.40 23.80 -16.64
C ARG A 50 -9.15 24.08 -17.94
N SER A 51 -9.26 23.12 -18.85
CA SER A 51 -9.99 23.28 -20.12
C SER A 51 -11.50 23.07 -19.99
N HIS A 52 -11.99 22.64 -18.83
CA HIS A 52 -13.41 22.37 -18.59
C HIS A 52 -13.96 23.29 -17.49
N ASN A 53 -15.17 23.81 -17.68
CA ASN A 53 -15.84 24.65 -16.69
C ASN A 53 -16.27 23.86 -15.43
N ILE A 54 -16.47 22.55 -15.55
CA ILE A 54 -16.92 21.66 -14.48
C ILE A 54 -16.14 20.34 -14.58
N VAL A 55 -15.62 19.87 -13.45
CA VAL A 55 -14.86 18.61 -13.35
C VAL A 55 -15.38 17.81 -12.16
N PHE A 56 -15.58 16.50 -12.34
CA PHE A 56 -15.88 15.59 -11.24
C PHE A 56 -14.62 14.85 -10.79
N CYS A 57 -14.39 14.85 -9.48
CA CYS A 57 -13.26 14.16 -8.86
C CYS A 57 -13.81 13.21 -7.79
N CYS A 58 -13.21 12.02 -7.69
CA CYS A 58 -13.49 11.06 -6.62
C CYS A 58 -12.18 10.45 -6.11
N ASP A 59 -12.19 10.02 -4.85
CA ASP A 59 -11.08 9.30 -4.23
C ASP A 59 -11.51 7.87 -3.91
N ILE A 60 -10.66 6.90 -4.25
CA ILE A 60 -10.88 5.50 -3.90
C ILE A 60 -10.24 5.24 -2.54
N ARG A 61 -11.09 5.26 -1.51
CA ARG A 61 -10.67 5.00 -0.14
C ARG A 61 -9.96 3.65 -0.02
N GLN A 62 -8.71 3.70 0.43
CA GLN A 62 -7.85 2.52 0.59
C GLN A 62 -7.73 1.67 -0.68
N MET A 63 -7.58 2.32 -1.85
CA MET A 63 -7.51 1.69 -3.18
C MET A 63 -6.72 0.37 -3.24
N TYR A 64 -5.50 0.31 -2.69
CA TYR A 64 -4.69 -0.92 -2.72
C TYR A 64 -5.37 -2.10 -2.00
N ARG A 65 -6.04 -1.84 -0.87
CA ARG A 65 -6.72 -2.89 -0.08
C ARG A 65 -7.98 -3.42 -0.75
N GLN A 66 -8.43 -2.82 -1.85
CA GLN A 66 -9.55 -3.33 -2.65
C GLN A 66 -9.13 -4.49 -3.58
N ILE A 67 -7.82 -4.75 -3.70
CA ILE A 67 -7.27 -5.73 -4.64
C ILE A 67 -6.77 -6.95 -3.88
N ARG A 68 -7.39 -8.11 -4.13
CA ARG A 68 -6.98 -9.38 -3.50
C ARG A 68 -5.70 -9.92 -4.17
N VAL A 69 -4.75 -10.34 -3.34
CA VAL A 69 -3.56 -11.06 -3.77
C VAL A 69 -3.94 -12.53 -3.99
N HIS A 70 -3.37 -13.14 -5.02
CA HIS A 70 -3.55 -14.57 -5.29
C HIS A 70 -3.14 -15.40 -4.07
N PRO A 71 -3.93 -16.41 -3.64
CA PRO A 71 -3.64 -17.16 -2.42
C PRO A 71 -2.19 -17.66 -2.30
N ASP A 72 -1.62 -18.13 -3.40
CA ASP A 72 -0.25 -18.69 -3.43
C ASP A 72 0.85 -17.65 -3.19
N ASP A 73 0.58 -16.37 -3.46
CA ASP A 73 1.54 -15.27 -3.32
C ASP A 73 1.45 -14.56 -1.98
N ARG A 74 0.35 -14.77 -1.22
CA ARG A 74 0.14 -14.13 0.08
C ARG A 74 1.22 -14.50 1.09
N LYS A 75 1.87 -15.67 0.93
CA LYS A 75 2.97 -16.14 1.79
C LYS A 75 4.18 -15.21 1.78
N PHE A 76 4.29 -14.34 0.79
CA PHE A 76 5.34 -13.31 0.70
C PHE A 76 4.97 -11.99 1.40
N GLN A 77 3.76 -11.90 1.97
CA GLN A 77 3.24 -10.71 2.65
C GLN A 77 2.92 -11.02 4.12
N LEU A 78 3.90 -11.60 4.84
CA LEU A 78 3.77 -11.92 6.26
C LEU A 78 4.14 -10.73 7.14
N VAL A 79 3.41 -10.60 8.24
CA VAL A 79 3.53 -9.54 9.22
C VAL A 79 3.75 -10.20 10.57
N LEU A 80 4.90 -9.94 11.16
CA LEU A 80 5.18 -10.30 12.55
C LEU A 80 4.56 -9.25 13.46
N TRP A 81 3.81 -9.70 14.46
CA TRP A 81 3.12 -8.86 15.43
C TRP A 81 3.36 -9.34 16.85
N HIS A 82 3.55 -8.39 17.76
CA HIS A 82 3.81 -8.63 19.17
C HIS A 82 2.94 -7.65 19.98
N ASP A 83 1.97 -8.16 20.73
CA ASP A 83 1.04 -7.31 21.52
C ASP A 83 1.70 -6.84 22.82
N HIS A 84 2.41 -7.74 23.52
CA HIS A 84 3.17 -7.44 24.74
C HIS A 84 4.50 -8.19 24.79
N SER A 85 5.50 -7.62 25.49
CA SER A 85 6.88 -8.09 25.49
C SER A 85 7.09 -9.55 25.92
N ASP A 86 6.14 -10.14 26.67
CA ASP A 86 6.18 -11.52 27.17
C ASP A 86 5.26 -12.51 26.41
N GLU A 87 4.49 -12.05 25.42
CA GLU A 87 3.58 -12.93 24.67
C GLU A 87 4.23 -13.57 23.43
N THR A 88 3.65 -14.68 22.96
CA THR A 88 4.09 -15.40 21.77
C THR A 88 3.96 -14.57 20.51
N LEU A 89 5.01 -14.55 19.68
CA LEU A 89 5.03 -13.87 18.39
C LEU A 89 3.91 -14.37 17.48
N SER A 90 3.03 -13.46 17.06
CA SER A 90 1.95 -13.77 16.11
C SER A 90 2.39 -13.47 14.68
N ILE A 91 2.05 -14.37 13.75
CA ILE A 91 2.31 -14.20 12.33
C ILE A 91 0.98 -14.01 11.61
N TYR A 92 0.83 -12.86 10.96
CA TYR A 92 -0.33 -12.53 10.15
C TYR A 92 0.03 -12.55 8.66
N GLN A 93 -0.94 -12.88 7.82
CA GLN A 93 -0.78 -12.88 6.37
C GLN A 93 -1.71 -11.84 5.74
N LEU A 94 -1.15 -10.96 4.91
CA LEU A 94 -1.95 -9.96 4.18
C LEU A 94 -2.63 -10.60 2.97
N ASN A 95 -3.92 -10.34 2.82
CA ASN A 95 -4.74 -10.89 1.74
C ASN A 95 -4.87 -9.95 0.52
N THR A 96 -4.45 -8.70 0.66
CA THR A 96 -4.67 -7.63 -0.31
C THR A 96 -3.38 -6.89 -0.60
N VAL A 97 -3.30 -6.24 -1.75
CA VAL A 97 -2.20 -5.33 -2.06
C VAL A 97 -2.09 -4.28 -0.95
N THR A 98 -0.88 -4.04 -0.47
CA THR A 98 -0.63 -3.13 0.65
C THR A 98 0.26 -1.96 0.24
N TYR A 99 0.36 -0.98 1.11
CA TYR A 99 1.24 0.18 0.95
C TYR A 99 2.71 -0.24 1.13
N GLY A 100 3.63 0.52 0.55
CA GLY A 100 5.07 0.29 0.71
C GLY A 100 5.69 -0.71 -0.28
N MET A 101 4.89 -1.41 -1.08
CA MET A 101 5.40 -2.24 -2.17
C MET A 101 5.53 -1.45 -3.47
N ASN A 102 6.63 -1.64 -4.21
CA ASN A 102 6.87 -0.94 -5.47
C ASN A 102 5.83 -1.27 -6.55
N THR A 103 5.24 -2.46 -6.51
CA THR A 103 4.23 -2.94 -7.45
C THR A 103 2.84 -2.36 -7.22
N SER A 104 2.54 -1.89 -6.02
CA SER A 104 1.19 -1.47 -5.64
C SER A 104 0.57 -0.42 -6.56
N PRO A 105 1.30 0.64 -6.99
CA PRO A 105 0.73 1.62 -7.91
C PRO A 105 0.39 1.02 -9.28
N TYR A 106 1.25 0.16 -9.82
CA TYR A 106 1.00 -0.51 -11.10
C TYR A 106 -0.24 -1.40 -11.01
N LEU A 107 -0.27 -2.30 -10.03
CA LEU A 107 -1.38 -3.24 -9.84
C LEU A 107 -2.70 -2.49 -9.70
N ALA A 108 -2.71 -1.41 -8.93
CA ALA A 108 -3.94 -0.69 -8.64
C ALA A 108 -4.47 0.13 -9.80
N ILE A 109 -3.60 0.74 -10.60
CA ILE A 109 -4.04 1.43 -11.83
C ILE A 109 -4.49 0.42 -12.88
N LYS A 110 -3.80 -0.72 -12.98
CA LYS A 110 -4.12 -1.76 -13.96
C LYS A 110 -5.47 -2.43 -13.71
N THR A 111 -5.98 -2.41 -12.48
CA THR A 111 -7.31 -2.95 -12.14
C THR A 111 -8.47 -1.97 -12.34
N LEU A 112 -8.18 -0.70 -12.63
CA LEU A 112 -9.22 0.33 -12.85
C LEU A 112 -9.70 0.41 -14.31
N TYR A 113 -8.92 -0.15 -15.25
CA TYR A 113 -9.15 -0.06 -16.70
C TYR A 113 -8.99 -1.41 -17.39
#